data_AF-A0A8J4M1D9-F1
#
_entry.id   AF-A0A8J4M1D9-F1
#
_cell.length_a   1.000
_cell.length_b   1.000
_cell.length_c   1.000
_cell.angle_alpha   90.00
_cell.angle_beta   90.00
_cell.angle_gamma   90.00
#
_symmetry.space_group_name_H-M   'P 1'
#
loop_
_entity.id
_entity.type
_entity.pdbx_description
1 polymer ?
#
loop_
_entity_poly.entity_id
_entity_poly.type
_entity_poly.pdbx_seq_one_letter_code
_entity_poly.pdbx_strand_id
1 'polypeptide(L)'
;MDDRQRRRIFQRVKTFSNDKFWEWMNWLHSQAYAKAVQHYTEAAEIVLPPRYQKALHDKATEIREQWDGMSTVTLDGTTGTEFDRVMGQVKEE
;
A
#
# COMPACT_ATOMS: atom_id res chain seq x y z
N MET A 1 -8.06 -11.60 -7.21
CA MET A 1 -9.40 -11.03 -6.96
C MET A 1 -10.34 -11.52 -8.03
N ASP A 2 -11.45 -12.12 -7.62
CA ASP A 2 -12.55 -12.46 -8.52
C ASP A 2 -13.51 -11.26 -8.72
N ASP A 3 -14.45 -11.38 -9.68
CA ASP A 3 -15.40 -10.31 -9.99
C ASP A 3 -16.39 -10.00 -8.87
N ARG A 4 -16.70 -10.99 -8.02
CA ARG A 4 -17.58 -10.80 -6.86
C ARG A 4 -16.90 -9.94 -5.79
N GLN A 5 -15.63 -10.20 -5.52
CA GLN A 5 -14.78 -9.41 -4.61
C GLN A 5 -14.61 -7.98 -5.13
N ARG A 6 -14.27 -7.81 -6.41
CA ARG A 6 -14.17 -6.49 -7.05
C ARG A 6 -15.46 -5.69 -6.92
N ARG A 7 -16.61 -6.32 -7.19
CA ARG A 7 -17.92 -5.66 -7.07
C ARG A 7 -18.24 -5.29 -5.61
N ARG A 8 -17.93 -6.13 -4.63
CA ARG A 8 -18.14 -5.83 -3.21
C ARG A 8 -17.34 -4.62 -2.76
N ILE A 9 -16.06 -4.56 -3.11
CA ILE A 9 -15.19 -3.42 -2.81
C ILE A 9 -15.73 -2.15 -3.46
N PHE A 10 -16.09 -2.23 -4.75
CA PHE A 10 -16.67 -1.08 -5.44
C PHE A 10 -17.94 -0.55 -4.76
N GLN A 11 -18.86 -1.43 -4.35
CA GLN A 11 -20.05 -0.99 -3.62
C GLN A 11 -19.71 -0.38 -2.26
N ARG A 12 -18.73 -0.94 -1.53
CA ARG A 12 -18.29 -0.43 -0.24
C ARG A 12 -17.65 0.95 -0.35
N VAL A 13 -16.74 1.15 -1.31
CA VAL A 13 -16.05 2.44 -1.53
C VAL A 13 -17.05 3.57 -1.80
N LYS A 14 -18.12 3.32 -2.54
CA LYS A 14 -19.18 4.31 -2.77
C LYS A 14 -19.94 4.75 -1.51
N THR A 15 -19.85 3.99 -0.42
CA THR A 15 -20.48 4.34 0.86
C THR A 15 -19.60 5.20 1.76
N PHE A 16 -18.35 5.49 1.36
CA PHE A 16 -17.43 6.26 2.17
C PHE A 16 -17.79 7.75 2.16
N SER A 17 -17.60 8.42 3.29
CA SER A 17 -17.46 9.87 3.31
C SER A 17 -16.18 10.28 2.57
N ASN A 18 -16.06 11.57 2.23
CA ASN A 18 -14.87 12.07 1.53
C ASN A 18 -13.57 11.78 2.31
N ASP A 19 -13.55 12.07 3.61
CA ASP A 19 -12.38 11.81 4.46
C ASP A 19 -12.01 10.33 4.49
N LYS A 20 -13.01 9.46 4.71
CA LYS A 20 -12.82 8.01 4.76
C LYS A 20 -12.34 7.44 3.41
N PHE A 21 -12.76 8.04 2.30
CA PHE A 21 -12.28 7.68 0.97
C PHE A 21 -10.79 7.98 0.83
N TRP A 22 -10.36 9.18 1.20
CA TRP A 22 -8.94 9.57 1.11
C TRP A 22 -8.05 8.80 2.09
N GLU A 23 -8.52 8.54 3.30
CA GLU A 23 -7.82 7.64 4.24
C GLU A 23 -7.63 6.24 3.65
N TRP A 24 -8.68 5.67 3.03
CA TRP A 24 -8.59 4.37 2.37
C TRP A 24 -7.63 4.38 1.17
N MET A 25 -7.64 5.45 0.37
CA MET A 25 -6.70 5.62 -0.75
C MET A 25 -5.25 5.73 -0.27
N ASN A 26 -5.00 6.49 0.81
CA ASN A 26 -3.67 6.61 1.41
C ASN A 26 -3.17 5.26 1.93
N TRP A 27 -4.05 4.47 2.56
CA TRP A 27 -3.72 3.11 2.98
C TRP A 27 -3.38 2.22 1.77
N LEU A 28 -4.19 2.26 0.70
CA LEU A 28 -3.96 1.48 -0.51
C LEU A 28 -2.63 1.84 -1.17
N HIS A 29 -2.33 3.13 -1.30
CA HIS A 29 -1.06 3.60 -1.82
C HIS A 29 0.12 3.15 -0.96
N SER A 30 0.01 3.25 0.37
CA SER A 30 1.06 2.79 1.28
C SER A 30 1.39 1.30 1.08
N GLN A 31 0.37 0.45 0.91
CA GLN A 31 0.56 -0.97 0.60
C GLN A 31 1.21 -1.18 -0.78
N ALA A 32 0.76 -0.44 -1.79
CA ALA A 32 1.33 -0.51 -3.13
C ALA A 32 2.82 -0.11 -3.15
N TYR A 33 3.20 0.94 -2.41
CA TYR A 33 4.61 1.32 -2.26
C TYR A 33 5.40 0.26 -1.51
N ALA A 34 4.91 -0.28 -0.40
CA ALA A 34 5.60 -1.35 0.31
C ALA A 34 5.88 -2.56 -0.62
N LYS A 35 4.92 -2.88 -1.50
CA LYS A 35 5.09 -3.92 -2.50
C LYS A 35 6.07 -3.53 -3.60
N ALA A 36 6.04 -2.28 -4.07
CA ALA A 36 7.01 -1.75 -5.03
C ALA A 36 8.44 -1.80 -4.46
N VAL A 37 8.60 -1.43 -3.19
CA VAL A 37 9.86 -1.55 -2.43
C VAL A 37 10.35 -2.98 -2.48
N GLN A 38 9.51 -3.94 -2.10
CA GLN A 38 9.87 -5.36 -2.20
C GLN A 38 10.36 -5.72 -3.61
N HIS A 39 9.59 -5.38 -4.65
CA HIS A 39 9.92 -5.78 -6.02
C HIS A 39 11.22 -5.17 -6.55
N TYR A 40 11.46 -3.88 -6.33
CA TYR A 40 12.72 -3.30 -6.80
C TYR A 40 13.90 -3.73 -5.93
N THR A 41 13.68 -4.08 -4.65
CA THR A 41 14.73 -4.66 -3.79
C THR A 41 15.19 -6.00 -4.35
N GLU A 42 14.23 -6.90 -4.61
CA GLU A 42 14.50 -8.22 -5.20
C GLU A 42 15.22 -8.08 -6.56
N ALA A 43 14.78 -7.13 -7.40
CA ALA A 43 15.44 -6.84 -8.66
C ALA A 43 16.87 -6.28 -8.48
N ALA A 44 17.07 -5.39 -7.50
CA ALA A 44 18.36 -4.80 -7.20
C ALA A 44 19.37 -5.81 -6.68
N GLU A 45 18.92 -6.80 -5.90
CA GLU A 45 19.78 -7.89 -5.42
C GLU A 45 20.31 -8.77 -6.57
N ILE A 46 19.54 -8.89 -7.66
CA ILE A 46 19.92 -9.67 -8.85
C ILE A 46 20.82 -8.85 -9.79
N VAL A 47 20.46 -7.58 -10.04
CA VAL A 47 21.03 -6.77 -11.12
C VAL A 47 22.14 -5.84 -10.66
N LEU A 48 22.07 -5.35 -9.42
CA LEU A 48 22.96 -4.30 -8.92
C LEU A 48 24.02 -4.85 -7.95
N PRO A 49 25.27 -4.38 -8.06
CA PRO A 49 26.27 -4.59 -7.02
C PRO A 49 25.80 -4.06 -5.66
N PRO A 50 26.12 -4.71 -4.53
CA PRO A 50 25.65 -4.34 -3.18
C PRO A 50 25.87 -2.86 -2.81
N ARG A 51 26.96 -2.25 -3.28
CA ARG A 51 27.29 -0.84 -3.03
C ARG A 51 26.24 0.16 -3.54
N TYR A 52 25.44 -0.21 -4.55
CA TYR A 52 24.43 0.67 -5.14
C TYR A 52 23.02 0.41 -4.60
N GLN A 53 22.78 -0.72 -3.95
CA GLN A 53 21.47 -1.09 -3.43
C GLN A 53 20.99 -0.04 -2.41
N LYS A 54 21.82 0.33 -1.44
CA LYS A 54 21.47 1.36 -0.45
C LYS A 54 21.07 2.69 -1.10
N ALA A 55 21.84 3.16 -2.08
CA ALA A 55 21.55 4.42 -2.78
C ALA A 55 20.21 4.38 -3.54
N LEU A 56 19.85 3.21 -4.09
CA LEU A 56 18.55 3.00 -4.71
C LEU A 56 17.41 3.15 -3.68
N HIS A 57 17.52 2.49 -2.53
CA HIS A 57 16.50 2.56 -1.47
C HIS A 57 16.34 3.96 -0.89
N ASP A 58 17.45 4.65 -0.65
CA ASP A 58 17.45 6.03 -0.16
C ASP A 58 16.72 6.95 -1.17
N LYS A 59 17.02 6.80 -2.46
CA LYS A 59 16.38 7.60 -3.52
C LYS A 59 14.89 7.26 -3.69
N ALA A 60 14.52 5.99 -3.60
CA ALA A 60 13.12 5.58 -3.65
C ALA A 60 12.30 6.17 -2.47
N THR A 61 12.91 6.25 -1.29
CA THR A 61 12.31 6.89 -0.11
C THR A 61 12.13 8.39 -0.31
N GLU A 62 13.16 9.06 -0.84
CA GLU A 62 13.12 10.49 -1.18
C GLU A 62 12.02 10.82 -2.18
N ILE A 63 11.87 10.05 -3.27
CA ILE A 63 10.81 10.25 -4.27
C ILE A 63 9.45 10.15 -3.60
N ARG A 64 9.21 9.09 -2.82
CA ARG A 64 7.92 8.86 -2.15
C ARG A 64 7.55 10.01 -1.20
N GLU A 65 8.48 10.43 -0.37
CA GLU A 65 8.19 11.41 0.69
C GLU A 65 8.20 12.85 0.18
N GLN A 66 9.17 13.19 -0.67
CA GLN A 66 9.40 14.58 -1.09
C GLN A 66 8.66 14.93 -2.38
N TRP A 67 8.55 13.99 -3.32
CA TRP A 67 7.93 14.29 -4.61
C TRP A 67 6.45 13.95 -4.58
N ASP A 68 6.10 12.80 -4.02
CA ASP A 68 4.71 12.35 -3.97
C ASP A 68 3.98 12.78 -2.69
N GLY A 69 4.68 13.41 -1.75
CA GLY A 69 4.10 13.96 -0.50
C GLY A 69 3.52 12.89 0.43
N MET A 70 3.90 11.63 0.25
CA MET A 70 3.39 10.50 1.01
C MET A 70 4.39 10.09 2.09
N SER A 71 4.34 10.79 3.22
CA SER A 71 4.97 10.30 4.46
C SER A 71 4.39 8.94 4.82
N THR A 72 5.21 8.02 5.34
CA THR A 72 4.71 6.73 5.85
C THR A 72 3.61 7.00 6.87
N VAL A 73 2.36 6.74 6.49
CA VAL A 73 1.30 6.63 7.49
C VAL A 73 1.55 5.29 8.15
N THR A 74 2.27 5.30 9.28
CA THR A 74 2.19 4.19 10.24
C THR A 74 0.74 4.13 10.68
N LEU A 75 -0.03 3.29 10.00
CA LEU A 75 -1.43 3.11 10.34
C LEU A 75 -1.51 2.45 11.71
N ASP A 76 -1.97 3.24 12.68
CA ASP A 76 -2.65 2.72 13.85
C ASP A 76 -3.87 1.93 13.39
N GLY A 77 -3.68 0.62 13.19
CA GLY A 77 -4.61 -0.49 13.36
C GLY A 77 -5.92 -0.56 12.58
N THR A 78 -6.66 0.53 12.38
CA THR A 78 -8.11 0.47 12.11
C THR A 78 -8.49 0.36 10.62
N THR A 79 -7.70 0.93 9.71
CA THR A 79 -8.05 0.94 8.27
C THR A 79 -7.67 -0.37 7.56
N GLY A 80 -6.62 -1.06 8.03
CA GLY A 80 -6.23 -2.37 7.50
C GLY A 80 -7.26 -3.46 7.82
N THR A 81 -7.85 -3.43 9.01
CA THR A 81 -8.87 -4.40 9.44
C THR A 81 -10.13 -4.32 8.58
N GLU A 82 -10.56 -3.11 8.20
CA GLU A 82 -11.73 -2.93 7.34
C GLU A 82 -11.49 -3.45 5.92
N PHE A 83 -10.26 -3.34 5.39
CA PHE A 83 -9.92 -3.92 4.10
C PHE A 83 -9.90 -5.45 4.17
N ASP A 84 -9.20 -6.03 5.15
CA ASP A 84 -9.13 -7.49 5.32
C ASP A 84 -10.52 -8.10 5.52
N ARG A 85 -11.42 -7.39 6.21
CA ARG A 85 -12.83 -7.78 6.38
C ARG A 85 -13.58 -7.79 5.05
N VAL A 86 -13.39 -6.77 4.21
CA VAL A 86 -14.01 -6.66 2.88
C VAL A 86 -13.42 -7.69 1.90
N MET A 87 -12.13 -8.00 2.03
CA MET A 87 -11.42 -9.03 1.29
C MET A 87 -11.81 -10.45 1.71
N GLY A 88 -12.48 -10.60 2.85
CA GLY A 88 -12.80 -11.90 3.45
C GLY A 88 -11.57 -12.61 4.02
N GLN A 89 -10.53 -11.86 4.40
CA GLN A 89 -9.29 -12.36 4.98
C GLN A 89 -9.32 -12.38 6.52
N VAL A 90 -10.30 -11.71 7.15
CA VAL A 90 -10.57 -11.89 8.59
C VAL A 90 -11.53 -13.06 8.77
N LYS A 91 -11.07 -14.14 9.42
CA LYS A 91 -11.96 -15.15 10.01
C LYS A 91 -12.61 -14.52 11.24
N GLU A 92 -13.94 -14.47 11.28
CA GLU A 92 -14.65 -14.19 12.52
C GLU A 92 -14.32 -15.31 13.52
N GLU A 93 -13.74 -14.95 14.65
CA GLU A 93 -13.72 -15.78 15.87
C GLU A 93 -15.06 -15.69 16.59
#